data_AF-A0A1S3MIF6-F1
#
_entry.id   AF-A0A1S3MIF6-F1
#
_cell.length_a   1.000
_cell.length_b   1.000
_cell.length_c   1.000
_cell.angle_alpha   90.00
_cell.angle_beta   90.00
_cell.angle_gamma   90.00
#
_symmetry.space_group_name_H-M   'P 1'
#
loop_
_entity.id
_entity.type
_entity.pdbx_description
1 polymer ?
#
loop_
_entity_poly.entity_id
_entity_poly.type
_entity_poly.pdbx_seq_one_letter_code
_entity_poly.pdbx_strand_id
1 'polypeptide(L)'
;MSTTEKVESKSKKMVVFIQPYWIGDSVNTPQAGYFGLFHYCIGNALTSELICKGSALDFASIPSPAFRTALFFVGTSMLLIVGCMVCFTLFWFCNTGSVYKICGWMQFASAILMVMGCMIYPDGWDAPEVKRMCGERTDKYTLGNCTVRWAYILAMICVLDSLILAFLAFTLGNRQDKLLPDDFEVEGQEKQ
;
A
#
# COMPACT_ATOMS: atom_id res chain seq x y z
N MET A 1 -11.50 22.87 2.28
CA MET A 1 -10.97 22.77 0.90
C MET A 1 -9.50 23.20 0.91
N SER A 2 -8.60 22.40 1.52
CA SER A 2 -7.17 22.79 1.62
C SER A 2 -6.20 21.60 1.82
N THR A 3 -6.67 20.39 2.16
CA THR A 3 -5.78 19.23 2.33
C THR A 3 -5.64 18.37 1.07
N THR A 4 -6.52 18.55 0.08
CA THR A 4 -6.58 17.68 -1.11
C THR A 4 -5.56 18.06 -2.20
N GLU A 5 -5.17 19.34 -2.32
CA GLU A 5 -4.24 19.82 -3.35
C GLU A 5 -2.76 19.49 -3.06
N LYS A 6 -2.34 19.35 -1.80
CA LYS A 6 -0.95 18.95 -1.47
C LYS A 6 -0.64 17.47 -1.74
N VAL A 7 -1.63 16.69 -2.15
CA VAL A 7 -1.52 15.25 -2.44
C VAL A 7 -1.01 14.99 -3.87
N GLU A 8 -1.03 16.00 -4.73
CA GLU A 8 -0.87 15.86 -6.18
C GLU A 8 0.54 15.46 -6.66
N SER A 9 1.55 15.51 -5.78
CA SER A 9 2.94 15.09 -6.07
C SER A 9 3.46 14.00 -5.12
N LYS A 10 2.58 13.15 -4.60
CA LYS A 10 2.98 11.94 -3.85
C LYS A 10 2.34 10.73 -4.54
N SER A 11 3.14 9.69 -4.83
CA SER A 11 2.60 8.47 -5.43
C SER A 11 1.39 7.98 -4.63
N LYS A 12 0.26 7.68 -5.29
CA LYS A 12 -1.00 7.25 -4.64
C LYS A 12 -0.77 6.17 -3.57
N LYS A 13 0.18 5.28 -3.82
CA LYS A 13 0.60 4.17 -2.95
C LYS A 13 1.30 4.63 -1.67
N MET A 14 2.13 5.68 -1.75
CA MET A 14 2.72 6.33 -0.57
C MET A 14 1.67 7.04 0.28
N VAL A 15 0.68 7.67 -0.37
CA VAL A 15 -0.46 8.30 0.32
C VAL A 15 -1.24 7.26 1.10
N VAL A 16 -1.56 6.11 0.48
CA VAL A 16 -2.25 4.99 1.13
C VAL A 16 -1.51 4.48 2.38
N PHE A 17 -0.18 4.37 2.31
CA PHE A 17 0.63 3.91 3.44
C PHE A 17 0.66 4.92 4.60
N ILE A 18 0.80 6.22 4.30
CA ILE A 18 0.99 7.27 5.32
C ILE A 18 -0.34 7.75 5.91
N GLN A 19 -1.41 7.77 5.10
CA GLN A 19 -2.68 8.35 5.53
C GLN A 19 -3.36 7.47 6.58
N PRO A 20 -3.70 8.01 7.76
CA PRO A 20 -4.30 7.25 8.85
C PRO A 20 -5.82 7.10 8.70
N TYR A 21 -6.38 7.35 7.52
CA TYR A 21 -7.81 7.36 7.26
C TYR A 21 -8.25 6.10 6.52
N TRP A 22 -7.98 4.93 7.12
CA TRP A 22 -8.45 3.65 6.61
C TRP A 22 -9.86 3.36 7.15
N ILE A 23 -10.05 3.56 8.45
CA ILE A 23 -11.35 3.50 9.15
C ILE A 23 -11.49 4.76 10.00
N GLY A 24 -12.71 5.19 10.28
CA GLY A 24 -12.90 6.11 11.38
C GLY A 24 -14.34 6.29 11.81
N ASP A 25 -14.54 7.38 12.55
CA ASP A 25 -15.81 7.73 13.15
C ASP A 25 -16.89 7.98 12.10
N SER A 26 -18.13 7.86 12.56
CA SER A 26 -19.36 8.10 11.83
C SER A 26 -20.31 8.90 12.71
N VAL A 27 -21.45 9.33 12.17
CA VAL A 27 -22.50 10.02 12.94
C VAL A 27 -23.04 9.18 14.11
N ASN A 28 -22.89 7.85 14.05
CA ASN A 28 -23.39 6.91 15.04
C ASN A 28 -22.34 6.51 16.10
N THR A 29 -21.09 6.96 15.99
CA THR A 29 -20.03 6.58 16.94
C THR A 29 -20.05 7.47 18.18
N PRO A 30 -19.82 6.90 19.38
CA PRO A 30 -19.82 7.65 20.64
C PRO A 30 -18.62 8.60 20.79
N GLN A 31 -17.52 8.36 20.05
CA GLN A 31 -16.28 9.12 20.11
C GLN A 31 -15.75 9.34 18.68
N ALA A 32 -15.22 10.53 18.40
CA ALA A 32 -14.55 10.82 17.15
C ALA A 32 -13.16 10.17 17.10
N GLY A 33 -12.68 9.77 15.93
CA GLY A 33 -11.38 9.11 15.80
C GLY A 33 -11.15 8.50 14.43
N TYR A 34 -9.95 8.00 14.20
CA TYR A 34 -9.59 7.34 12.96
C TYR A 34 -8.44 6.36 13.17
N PHE A 35 -8.44 5.31 12.36
CA PHE A 35 -7.44 4.26 12.36
C PHE A 35 -6.79 4.16 10.98
N GLY A 36 -5.46 4.16 10.97
CA GLY A 36 -4.62 3.81 9.84
C GLY A 36 -4.00 2.41 9.99
N LEU A 37 -2.90 2.16 9.28
CA LEU A 37 -2.11 0.93 9.40
C LEU A 37 -1.30 0.85 10.69
N PHE A 38 -0.61 1.94 11.01
CA PHE A 38 0.31 2.01 12.15
C PHE A 38 0.02 3.18 13.09
N HIS A 39 -0.82 4.12 12.67
CA HIS A 39 -1.16 5.33 13.43
C HIS A 39 -2.68 5.41 13.59
N TYR A 40 -3.13 5.70 14.80
CA TYR A 40 -4.54 5.86 15.12
C TYR A 40 -4.75 6.98 16.15
N CYS A 41 -5.89 7.64 16.09
CA CYS A 41 -6.26 8.66 17.06
C CYS A 41 -7.69 8.42 17.55
N ILE A 42 -7.86 8.45 18.87
CA ILE A 42 -9.16 8.27 19.51
C ILE A 42 -9.46 9.50 20.36
N GLY A 43 -10.65 10.07 20.18
CA GLY A 43 -11.12 11.21 20.95
C GLY A 43 -11.49 10.80 22.37
N ASN A 44 -11.08 11.62 23.35
CA ASN A 44 -11.49 11.44 24.73
C ASN A 44 -12.93 11.95 24.94
N ALA A 45 -13.78 11.16 25.61
CA ALA A 45 -15.19 11.50 25.81
C ALA A 45 -15.41 12.75 26.69
N LEU A 46 -14.46 13.10 27.57
CA LEU A 46 -14.60 14.22 28.51
C LEU A 46 -14.01 15.53 27.99
N THR A 47 -12.87 15.49 27.31
CA THR A 47 -12.13 16.70 26.91
C THR A 47 -12.21 17.01 25.43
N SER A 48 -12.83 16.13 24.62
CA SER A 48 -12.85 16.19 23.15
C SER A 48 -11.47 16.25 22.49
N GLU A 49 -10.39 16.01 23.24
CA GLU A 49 -9.03 15.96 22.73
C GLU A 49 -8.76 14.60 22.07
N LEU A 50 -8.06 14.62 20.93
CA LEU A 50 -7.65 13.43 20.19
C LEU A 50 -6.31 12.92 20.72
N ILE A 51 -6.31 11.70 21.26
CA ILE A 51 -5.08 11.03 21.71
C ILE A 51 -4.59 10.16 20.56
N CYS A 52 -3.48 10.56 19.95
CA CYS A 52 -2.85 9.84 18.84
C CYS A 52 -1.74 8.91 19.34
N LYS A 53 -1.77 7.67 18.85
CA LYS A 53 -0.81 6.62 19.19
C LYS A 53 -0.41 5.87 17.93
N GLY A 54 0.76 5.25 18.00
CA GLY A 54 1.27 4.39 16.94
C GLY A 54 2.36 5.05 16.11
N SER A 55 3.38 4.27 15.77
CA SER A 55 4.47 4.64 14.87
C SER A 55 4.88 3.43 14.04
N ALA A 56 5.31 3.65 12.81
CA ALA A 56 5.79 2.57 11.93
C ALA A 56 7.03 1.85 12.47
N LEU A 57 7.77 2.47 13.39
CA LEU A 57 8.97 1.91 14.04
C LEU A 57 8.69 1.33 15.43
N ASP A 58 7.53 1.60 16.01
CA ASP A 58 7.13 1.10 17.33
C ASP A 58 6.00 0.08 17.21
N PHE A 59 6.36 -1.13 16.80
CA PHE A 59 5.42 -2.22 16.58
C PHE A 59 4.66 -2.64 17.85
N ALA A 60 5.19 -2.35 19.04
CA ALA A 60 4.52 -2.68 20.30
C ALA A 60 3.27 -1.82 20.54
N SER A 61 3.26 -0.58 20.02
CA SER A 61 2.16 0.37 20.17
C SER A 61 0.92 0.07 19.28
N ILE A 62 1.04 -0.87 18.34
CA ILE A 62 -0.03 -1.25 17.41
C ILE A 62 -0.99 -2.23 18.09
N PRO A 63 -2.32 -1.95 18.09
CA PRO A 63 -3.28 -2.63 18.97
C PRO A 63 -3.56 -4.09 18.62
N SER A 64 -3.40 -4.49 17.35
CA SER A 64 -3.64 -5.88 16.92
C SER A 64 -2.46 -6.46 16.15
N PRO A 65 -2.20 -7.78 16.28
CA PRO A 65 -1.22 -8.47 15.46
C PRO A 65 -1.62 -8.46 13.97
N ALA A 66 -2.91 -8.45 13.66
CA ALA A 66 -3.41 -8.34 12.29
C ALA A 66 -2.97 -7.01 11.65
N PHE A 67 -3.09 -5.87 12.34
CA PHE A 67 -2.61 -4.59 11.83
C PHE A 67 -1.09 -4.55 11.63
N ARG A 68 -0.32 -5.21 12.51
CA ARG A 68 1.15 -5.33 12.35
C ARG A 68 1.50 -6.12 11.09
N THR A 69 0.79 -7.21 10.84
CA THR A 69 0.98 -8.03 9.65
C THR A 69 0.54 -7.30 8.37
N ALA A 70 -0.61 -6.61 8.41
CA ALA A 70 -1.06 -5.76 7.30
C ALA A 70 -0.05 -4.64 6.99
N LEU A 71 0.50 -4.00 8.02
CA LEU A 71 1.57 -3.01 7.88
C LEU A 71 2.79 -3.58 7.17
N PHE A 72 3.24 -4.77 7.55
CA PHE A 72 4.38 -5.42 6.92
C PHE A 72 4.13 -5.70 5.42
N PHE A 73 2.97 -6.25 5.08
CA PHE A 73 2.61 -6.56 3.69
C PHE A 73 2.48 -5.29 2.82
N VAL A 74 1.72 -4.29 3.29
CA VAL A 74 1.54 -3.03 2.56
C VAL A 74 2.85 -2.23 2.48
N GLY A 75 3.65 -2.23 3.55
CA GLY A 75 4.96 -1.60 3.58
C GLY A 75 5.95 -2.25 2.62
N THR A 76 6.00 -3.58 2.58
CA THR A 76 6.86 -4.32 1.65
C THR A 76 6.42 -4.10 0.19
N SER A 77 5.12 -4.08 -0.07
CA SER A 77 4.58 -3.70 -1.39
C SER A 77 5.08 -2.32 -1.82
N MET A 78 5.01 -1.32 -0.92
CA MET A 78 5.50 0.04 -1.19
C MET A 78 6.99 0.05 -1.53
N LEU A 79 7.82 -0.70 -0.80
CA LEU A 79 9.25 -0.83 -1.08
C LEU A 79 9.53 -1.46 -2.45
N LEU A 80 8.78 -2.49 -2.85
CA LEU A 80 8.92 -3.08 -4.19
C LEU A 80 8.60 -2.09 -5.30
N ILE A 81 7.60 -1.23 -5.10
CA ILE A 81 7.26 -0.20 -6.09
C ILE A 81 8.37 0.85 -6.20
N VAL A 82 8.92 1.30 -5.06
CA VAL A 82 10.08 2.21 -5.06
C VAL A 82 11.27 1.54 -5.73
N GLY A 83 11.51 0.25 -5.45
CA GLY A 83 12.53 -0.56 -6.13
C GLY A 83 12.32 -0.61 -7.64
N CYS A 84 11.08 -0.77 -8.11
CA CYS A 84 10.75 -0.73 -9.53
C CYS A 84 11.10 0.61 -10.18
N MET A 85 10.90 1.74 -9.47
CA MET A 85 11.31 3.06 -9.96
C MET A 85 12.84 3.15 -10.10
N VAL A 86 13.59 2.56 -9.17
CA VAL A 86 15.05 2.47 -9.25
C VAL A 86 15.47 1.55 -10.39
N CYS A 87 14.79 0.43 -10.63
CA CYS A 87 15.09 -0.47 -11.75
C CYS A 87 14.99 0.23 -13.12
N PHE A 88 14.09 1.20 -13.29
CA PHE A 88 14.05 2.02 -14.51
C PHE A 88 15.30 2.89 -14.71
N THR A 89 16.07 3.19 -13.67
CA THR A 89 17.37 3.88 -13.83
C THR A 89 18.49 2.93 -14.28
N LEU A 90 18.30 1.61 -14.15
CA LEU A 90 19.28 0.58 -14.54
C LEU A 90 19.24 0.23 -16.05
N PHE A 91 18.40 0.90 -16.85
CA PHE A 91 18.39 0.76 -18.31
C PHE A 91 19.74 1.07 -18.97
N TRP A 92 20.63 1.80 -18.28
CA TRP A 92 21.98 2.07 -18.79
C TRP A 92 22.86 0.80 -18.83
N PHE A 93 22.64 -0.16 -17.91
CA PHE A 93 23.53 -1.30 -17.71
C PHE A 93 22.93 -2.65 -18.09
N CYS A 94 21.60 -2.76 -18.20
CA CYS A 94 20.91 -4.02 -18.48
C CYS A 94 20.10 -3.95 -19.77
N ASN A 95 19.92 -5.09 -20.45
CA ASN A 95 19.02 -5.19 -21.60
C ASN A 95 17.61 -4.71 -21.20
N THR A 96 17.06 -3.78 -21.97
CA THR A 96 15.74 -3.17 -21.78
C THR A 96 14.64 -4.23 -21.63
N GLY A 97 14.71 -5.34 -22.36
CA GLY A 97 13.74 -6.44 -22.25
C GLY A 97 13.76 -7.11 -20.87
N SER A 98 14.95 -7.38 -20.33
CA SER A 98 15.13 -7.97 -19.00
C SER A 98 14.63 -7.03 -17.90
N VAL A 99 14.91 -5.73 -18.00
CA VAL A 99 14.44 -4.73 -17.01
C VAL A 99 12.92 -4.66 -16.97
N TYR A 100 12.24 -4.67 -18.11
CA TYR A 100 10.77 -4.70 -18.15
C TYR A 100 10.18 -5.96 -17.52
N LYS A 101 10.78 -7.14 -17.74
CA LYS A 101 10.34 -8.39 -17.10
C LYS A 101 10.52 -8.37 -15.59
N ILE A 102 11.68 -7.89 -15.11
CA ILE A 102 11.96 -7.74 -13.67
C ILE A 102 10.94 -6.77 -13.04
N CYS A 103 10.72 -5.61 -13.66
CA CYS A 103 9.71 -4.65 -13.21
C CYS A 103 8.31 -5.28 -13.19
N GLY A 104 7.95 -6.07 -14.20
CA GLY A 104 6.69 -6.81 -14.26
C GLY A 104 6.50 -7.75 -13.07
N TRP A 105 7.50 -8.56 -12.75
CA TRP A 105 7.47 -9.44 -11.58
C TRP A 105 7.40 -8.68 -10.25
N MET A 106 8.14 -7.57 -10.12
CA MET A 106 8.09 -6.72 -8.93
C MET A 106 6.70 -6.08 -8.74
N GLN A 107 6.08 -5.60 -9.82
CA GLN A 107 4.72 -5.02 -9.76
C GLN A 107 3.67 -6.10 -9.47
N PHE A 108 3.83 -7.30 -10.01
CA PHE A 108 2.93 -8.42 -9.73
C PHE A 108 3.04 -8.87 -8.25
N ALA A 109 4.26 -9.04 -7.74
CA ALA A 109 4.50 -9.35 -6.34
C ALA A 109 3.93 -8.26 -5.42
N SER A 110 4.16 -6.99 -5.75
CA SER A 110 3.57 -5.85 -5.05
C SER A 110 2.04 -5.91 -4.99
N ALA A 111 1.37 -6.25 -6.11
CA ALA A 111 -0.08 -6.38 -6.15
C ALA A 111 -0.59 -7.46 -5.20
N ILE A 112 0.07 -8.62 -5.16
CA ILE A 112 -0.28 -9.73 -4.24
C ILE A 112 -0.14 -9.28 -2.79
N LEU A 113 0.98 -8.65 -2.43
CA LEU A 113 1.21 -8.17 -1.06
C LEU A 113 0.18 -7.11 -0.65
N MET A 114 -0.21 -6.21 -1.55
CA MET A 114 -1.24 -5.23 -1.29
C MET A 114 -2.61 -5.89 -1.06
N VAL A 115 -2.98 -6.89 -1.85
CA VAL A 115 -4.22 -7.68 -1.65
C VAL A 115 -4.21 -8.34 -0.28
N MET A 116 -3.11 -9.01 0.08
CA MET A 116 -2.96 -9.65 1.39
C MET A 116 -3.10 -8.63 2.53
N GLY A 117 -2.48 -7.45 2.40
CA GLY A 117 -2.62 -6.36 3.35
C GLY A 117 -4.06 -5.89 3.53
N CYS A 118 -4.79 -5.70 2.43
CA CYS A 118 -6.20 -5.32 2.46
C CYS A 118 -7.11 -6.40 3.05
N MET A 119 -6.80 -7.68 2.85
CA MET A 119 -7.57 -8.79 3.45
C MET A 119 -7.29 -8.96 4.94
N ILE A 120 -6.04 -8.79 5.37
CA ILE A 120 -5.65 -8.94 6.78
C ILE A 120 -6.10 -7.75 7.63
N TYR A 121 -6.21 -6.56 7.04
CA TYR A 121 -6.59 -5.36 7.80
C TYR A 121 -7.97 -5.50 8.50
N PRO A 122 -9.03 -6.02 7.85
CA PRO A 122 -10.30 -6.37 8.50
C PRO A 122 -10.24 -7.36 9.67
N ASP A 123 -9.22 -8.23 9.73
CA ASP A 123 -9.06 -9.15 10.85
C ASP A 123 -8.65 -8.44 12.14
N GLY A 124 -8.13 -7.22 12.06
CA GLY A 124 -7.74 -6.42 13.22
C GLY A 124 -8.85 -5.60 13.86
N TRP A 125 -10.08 -5.64 13.31
CA TRP A 125 -11.20 -4.82 13.79
C TRP A 125 -11.79 -5.29 15.11
N ASP A 126 -11.50 -6.52 15.52
CA ASP A 126 -11.91 -7.09 16.80
C ASP A 126 -11.10 -6.57 18.00
N ALA A 127 -10.07 -5.75 17.73
CA ALA A 127 -9.20 -5.17 18.74
C ALA A 127 -9.98 -4.29 19.75
N PRO A 128 -9.62 -4.31 21.05
CA PRO A 128 -10.29 -3.52 22.08
C PRO A 128 -10.37 -2.01 21.77
N GLU A 129 -9.32 -1.45 21.16
CA GLU A 129 -9.24 -0.05 20.78
C GLU A 129 -10.26 0.30 19.69
N VAL A 130 -10.45 -0.60 18.73
CA VAL A 130 -11.42 -0.43 17.65
C VAL A 130 -12.84 -0.62 18.20
N LYS A 131 -13.09 -1.64 19.02
CA LYS A 131 -14.38 -1.86 19.70
C LYS A 131 -14.78 -0.70 20.59
N ARG A 132 -13.84 -0.09 21.32
CA ARG A 132 -14.10 1.10 22.16
C ARG A 132 -14.66 2.27 21.35
N MET A 133 -14.19 2.44 20.12
CA MET A 133 -14.61 3.55 19.25
C MET A 133 -15.82 3.19 18.38
N CYS A 134 -15.82 1.99 17.80
CA CYS A 134 -16.81 1.52 16.83
C CYS A 134 -18.00 0.78 17.48
N GLY A 135 -17.93 0.52 18.79
CA GLY A 135 -18.93 -0.19 19.58
C GLY A 135 -18.64 -1.69 19.73
N GLU A 136 -19.18 -2.28 20.78
CA GLU A 136 -18.98 -3.70 21.16
C GLU A 136 -19.50 -4.70 20.13
N ARG A 137 -20.38 -4.28 19.21
CA ARG A 137 -20.87 -5.12 18.10
C ARG A 137 -19.85 -5.27 16.95
N THR A 138 -18.70 -4.59 17.04
CA THR A 138 -17.64 -4.69 16.04
C THR A 138 -16.92 -6.03 16.17
N ASP A 139 -16.80 -6.76 15.07
CA ASP A 139 -16.06 -8.01 14.99
C ASP A 139 -15.24 -8.05 13.69
N LYS A 140 -14.47 -9.12 13.47
CA LYS A 140 -13.70 -9.31 12.24
C LYS A 140 -14.58 -9.15 11.01
N TYR A 141 -14.12 -8.36 10.03
CA TYR A 141 -14.89 -8.01 8.82
C TYR A 141 -16.25 -7.30 9.05
N THR A 142 -16.60 -6.93 10.28
CA THR A 142 -17.84 -6.24 10.60
C THR A 142 -17.57 -4.97 11.39
N LEU A 143 -17.56 -3.84 10.68
CA LEU A 143 -17.54 -2.52 11.29
C LEU A 143 -18.91 -2.24 11.91
N GLY A 144 -18.98 -2.06 13.22
CA GLY A 144 -20.21 -1.71 13.93
C GLY A 144 -20.70 -0.31 13.54
N ASN A 145 -20.40 0.68 14.37
CA ASN A 145 -20.83 2.07 14.12
C ASN A 145 -19.83 2.88 13.26
N CYS A 146 -18.62 2.35 13.01
CA CYS A 146 -17.58 3.01 12.21
C CYS A 146 -17.79 2.84 10.70
N THR A 147 -17.11 3.67 9.91
CA THR A 147 -17.13 3.59 8.44
C THR A 147 -15.74 3.48 7.85
N VAL A 148 -15.67 2.84 6.68
CA VAL A 148 -14.46 2.81 5.85
C VAL A 148 -14.20 4.18 5.26
N ARG A 149 -12.93 4.60 5.24
CA ARG A 149 -12.49 5.91 4.74
C ARG A 149 -11.69 5.79 3.44
N TRP A 150 -11.37 6.94 2.86
CA TRP A 150 -10.79 7.06 1.53
C TRP A 150 -9.47 6.30 1.34
N ALA A 151 -8.63 6.17 2.37
CA ALA A 151 -7.33 5.49 2.21
C ALA A 151 -7.49 4.00 1.89
N TYR A 152 -8.50 3.34 2.47
CA TYR A 152 -8.82 1.95 2.17
C TYR A 152 -9.33 1.78 0.73
N ILE A 153 -10.15 2.71 0.25
CA ILE A 153 -10.62 2.72 -1.15
C ILE A 153 -9.44 2.93 -2.11
N LEU A 154 -8.54 3.85 -1.79
CA LEU A 154 -7.32 4.08 -2.55
C LEU A 154 -6.41 2.83 -2.56
N ALA A 155 -6.35 2.06 -1.47
CA ALA A 155 -5.61 0.80 -1.43
C ALA A 155 -6.15 -0.21 -2.46
N MET A 156 -7.46 -0.34 -2.58
CA MET A 156 -8.10 -1.18 -3.59
C MET A 156 -7.80 -0.71 -5.03
N ILE A 157 -7.82 0.61 -5.26
CA ILE A 157 -7.42 1.18 -6.56
C ILE A 157 -5.94 0.90 -6.86
N CYS A 158 -5.07 0.93 -5.84
CA CYS A 158 -3.65 0.64 -5.99
C CYS A 158 -3.37 -0.83 -6.38
N VAL A 159 -4.22 -1.77 -5.96
CA VAL A 159 -4.15 -3.17 -6.43
C VAL A 159 -4.37 -3.22 -7.94
N LEU A 160 -5.46 -2.63 -8.43
CA LEU A 160 -5.80 -2.62 -9.86
C LEU A 160 -4.71 -1.93 -10.69
N ASP A 161 -4.22 -0.78 -10.23
CA ASP A 161 -3.11 -0.06 -10.86
C ASP A 161 -1.85 -0.93 -10.97
N SER A 162 -1.49 -1.65 -9.89
CA SER A 162 -0.30 -2.52 -9.89
C SER A 162 -0.44 -3.71 -10.84
N LEU A 163 -1.65 -4.28 -10.96
CA LEU A 163 -1.94 -5.36 -11.92
C LEU A 163 -1.85 -4.87 -13.37
N ILE A 164 -2.39 -3.68 -13.67
CA ILE A 164 -2.30 -3.07 -14.99
C ILE A 164 -0.84 -2.80 -15.35
N LEU A 165 -0.06 -2.22 -14.44
CA LEU A 165 1.37 -1.96 -14.65
C LEU A 165 2.17 -3.26 -14.87
N ALA A 166 1.87 -4.32 -14.12
CA ALA A 166 2.50 -5.62 -14.33
C ALA A 166 2.19 -6.17 -15.73
N PHE A 167 0.93 -6.14 -16.16
CA PHE A 167 0.51 -6.58 -17.49
C PHE A 167 1.20 -5.76 -18.60
N LEU A 168 1.23 -4.43 -18.48
CA LEU A 168 1.92 -3.56 -19.42
C LEU A 168 3.43 -3.86 -19.47
N ALA A 169 4.07 -4.07 -18.32
CA ALA A 169 5.49 -4.39 -18.26
C ALA A 169 5.82 -5.73 -18.93
N PHE A 170 5.00 -6.78 -18.71
CA PHE A 170 5.19 -8.06 -19.39
C PHE A 170 4.94 -7.97 -20.90
N THR A 171 3.91 -7.24 -21.33
CA THR A 171 3.62 -7.07 -22.76
C THR A 171 4.72 -6.28 -23.47
N LEU A 172 5.29 -5.24 -22.82
CA LEU A 172 6.42 -4.48 -23.35
C LEU A 172 7.71 -5.30 -23.35
N GLY A 173 8.02 -6.03 -22.28
CA GLY A 173 9.18 -6.92 -22.21
C GLY A 173 9.15 -7.98 -23.32
N ASN A 174 8.01 -8.64 -23.50
CA ASN A 174 7.84 -9.66 -24.54
C ASN A 174 7.90 -9.09 -25.96
N ARG A 175 7.50 -7.82 -26.16
CA ARG A 175 7.65 -7.14 -27.47
C ARG A 175 9.11 -6.77 -27.72
N GLN A 176 9.84 -6.37 -26.69
CA GLN A 176 11.25 -6.03 -26.80
C GLN A 176 12.10 -7.25 -27.15
N ASP A 177 11.82 -8.42 -26.56
CA ASP A 177 12.51 -9.68 -26.92
C ASP A 177 12.31 -10.07 -28.39
N LYS A 178 11.13 -9.79 -28.95
CA LYS A 178 10.83 -10.08 -30.36
C LYS A 178 11.55 -9.16 -31.33
N LEU A 179 11.87 -7.94 -30.89
CA LEU A 179 12.56 -6.93 -31.70
C LEU A 179 14.08 -7.03 -31.58
N LEU A 180 14.58 -7.53 -30.44
CA LEU A 180 15.99 -7.78 -30.16
C LEU A 180 16.14 -9.26 -29.76
N PRO A 181 16.02 -10.20 -30.72
CA PRO A 181 16.38 -11.59 -30.45
C PRO A 181 17.85 -11.64 -30.00
N ASP A 182 18.19 -12.57 -29.11
CA ASP A 182 19.51 -12.73 -28.48
C ASP A 182 20.66 -12.92 -29.51
N ASP A 183 20.36 -13.03 -30.81
CA ASP A 183 21.30 -13.12 -31.93
C ASP A 183 21.96 -11.79 -32.32
N PHE A 184 21.63 -10.67 -31.67
CA PHE A 184 22.48 -9.48 -31.75
C PHE A 184 23.71 -9.65 -30.85
N GLU A 185 24.63 -10.53 -31.26
CA GLU A 185 26.04 -10.28 -31.01
C GLU A 185 26.33 -8.88 -31.54
N VAL A 186 26.90 -8.01 -30.72
CA VAL A 186 27.51 -6.79 -31.21
C VAL A 186 28.69 -7.26 -32.08
N GLU A 187 28.45 -7.47 -33.37
CA GLU A 187 29.49 -7.58 -34.39
C GLU A 187 30.26 -6.26 -34.36
N GLY A 188 31.31 -6.25 -33.55
CA GLY A 188 32.02 -5.03 -33.22
C GLY A 188 33.19 -5.24 -32.28
N GLN A 189 33.88 -6.37 -32.40
CA GLN A 189 35.36 -6.45 -32.31
C GLN A 189 35.85 -7.88 -32.58
N GLU A 190 35.86 -8.27 -33.86
CA GLU A 190 36.88 -9.21 -34.34
C GLU A 190 38.22 -8.45 -34.47
N LYS A 191 39.24 -8.99 -33.81
CA LYS A 191 40.67 -9.00 -34.17
C LYS A 191 41.28 -7.69 -34.71
N GLN A 192 42.08 -7.05 -33.86
CA GLN A 192 43.47 -6.74 -34.21
C GLN A 192 44.36 -6.71 -32.98
#